data_AF-F9GCG8-F1
#
_entry.id   AF-F9GCG8-F1
#
_cell.length_a   1.000
_cell.length_b   1.000
_cell.length_c   1.000
_cell.angle_alpha   90.00
_cell.angle_beta   90.00
_cell.angle_gamma   90.00
#
_symmetry.space_group_name_H-M   'P 1'
#
loop_
_entity.id
_entity.type
_entity.pdbx_description
1 polymer ?
#
loop_
_entity_poly.entity_id
_entity_poly.type
_entity_poly.pdbx_seq_one_letter_code
_entity_poly.pdbx_strand_id
1 'polypeptide(L)'
;MAGWDGNMLVILQPHYSVGGLSQLSVLIAVTLSPLICIMASRRRHKKKDVPNAEFAEYISPDYEGPGCPSKPKDRLTHTTQRHKIPKRSITERKPKKEDDPLVICPYHRPDHLCRRSNLARCRKKAFEKFKSRGTDNLVKARERLYGRIKNSKQCTRIHENSKCMSKCMSTLELGEPITKRDYIRGNWEEGSNKFVICSREEAQEILRETGPPRLPILILPIPNDEVGRRKLIRYCHKLIRRIKSGPPLHVFDYSKAANNHDPELMPAEQTMQQYEGGKGPVLNILNIPMDSEEEDWMSKIKGFDLVPEICEEAKKRGIDLSSLLEAIRVNLVATPDAMSLDHIDKHRFITRLKLWSGYKFWNIACEQDRK
;
A
#
# COMPACT_ATOMS: atom_id res chain seq x y z
N MET A 1 -9.08 -9.38 -17.95
CA MET A 1 -8.08 -8.51 -17.30
C MET A 1 -8.59 -8.14 -15.90
N ALA A 2 -7.99 -8.67 -14.84
CA ALA A 2 -8.43 -8.43 -13.46
C ALA A 2 -7.82 -7.11 -12.93
N GLY A 3 -8.59 -6.02 -12.98
CA GLY A 3 -8.22 -4.73 -12.39
C GLY A 3 -8.37 -4.78 -10.87
N TRP A 4 -7.24 -4.68 -10.16
CA TRP A 4 -7.17 -4.62 -8.71
C TRP A 4 -7.00 -3.15 -8.28
N ASP A 5 -8.11 -2.44 -8.15
CA ASP A 5 -8.15 -1.08 -7.61
C ASP A 5 -8.13 -1.17 -6.07
N GLY A 6 -6.91 -1.24 -5.52
CA GLY A 6 -6.65 -1.16 -4.09
C GLY A 6 -6.01 0.18 -3.78
N ASN A 7 -6.58 0.89 -2.83
CA ASN A 7 -6.14 2.23 -2.43
C ASN A 7 -4.81 2.15 -1.69
N MET A 8 -3.87 3.02 -2.05
CA MET A 8 -2.48 2.89 -1.64
C MET A 8 -1.92 4.16 -0.97
N LEU A 9 -1.36 3.97 0.24
CA LEU A 9 -0.72 4.99 1.06
C LEU A 9 0.81 4.75 1.14
N VAL A 10 1.62 5.43 0.35
CA VAL A 10 3.08 5.26 0.41
C VAL A 10 3.66 6.25 1.41
N ILE A 11 4.41 5.74 2.39
CA ILE A 11 5.16 6.55 3.37
C ILE A 11 6.60 6.67 2.88
N LEU A 12 7.03 7.88 2.62
CA LEU A 12 8.35 8.23 2.13
C LEU A 12 9.06 9.10 3.18
N GLN A 13 10.38 9.02 3.22
CA GLN A 13 11.22 9.87 4.07
C GLN A 13 12.40 10.47 3.29
N PRO A 14 12.87 11.66 3.69
CA PRO A 14 14.03 12.30 3.06
C PRO A 14 15.35 11.61 3.47
N HIS A 15 16.28 11.50 2.54
CA HIS A 15 17.65 11.05 2.82
C HIS A 15 18.58 12.28 2.98
N TYR A 16 19.12 12.50 4.18
CA TYR A 16 20.18 13.48 4.40
C TYR A 16 21.52 12.78 4.63
N SER A 17 22.49 13.07 3.76
CA SER A 17 23.90 12.74 3.99
C SER A 17 24.52 13.84 4.86
N VAL A 18 25.03 13.45 6.02
CA VAL A 18 25.88 14.32 6.84
C VAL A 18 27.21 14.54 6.10
N GLY A 19 27.56 15.79 5.83
CA GLY A 19 28.91 16.21 5.46
C GLY A 19 29.22 16.21 3.95
N GLY A 20 29.71 17.35 3.46
CA GLY A 20 30.13 17.54 2.08
C GLY A 20 31.40 16.79 1.67
N LEU A 21 31.69 16.92 0.36
CA LEU A 21 32.76 16.33 -0.45
C LEU A 21 32.43 14.99 -1.14
N SER A 22 32.86 14.97 -2.40
CA SER A 22 32.42 14.16 -3.53
C SER A 22 33.10 12.80 -3.66
N GLN A 23 32.42 11.91 -4.41
CA GLN A 23 32.88 10.67 -5.07
C GLN A 23 32.94 9.39 -4.20
N LEU A 24 32.04 8.43 -4.47
CA LEU A 24 32.28 7.39 -5.49
C LEU A 24 31.00 6.59 -5.77
N SER A 25 30.82 6.29 -7.05
CA SER A 25 29.62 5.74 -7.68
C SER A 25 29.54 4.22 -7.61
N VAL A 26 28.33 3.66 -7.56
CA VAL A 26 27.97 2.52 -8.43
C VAL A 26 26.60 2.79 -9.06
N LEU A 27 26.65 2.99 -10.36
CA LEU A 27 25.55 2.97 -11.32
C LEU A 27 25.45 1.56 -11.90
N ILE A 28 24.26 0.99 -12.09
CA ILE A 28 23.98 0.21 -13.30
C ILE A 28 22.56 0.55 -13.79
N ALA A 29 22.51 1.13 -14.99
CA ALA A 29 21.39 1.08 -15.90
C ALA A 29 21.90 0.53 -17.23
N VAL A 30 21.21 -0.44 -17.85
CA VAL A 30 21.20 -0.65 -19.31
C VAL A 30 19.86 -1.24 -19.75
N THR A 31 19.29 -0.67 -20.81
CA THR A 31 18.22 -1.22 -21.66
C THR A 31 18.73 -1.39 -23.10
N LEU A 32 18.41 -2.53 -23.77
CA LEU A 32 17.81 -2.66 -25.14
C LEU A 32 18.04 -4.04 -25.81
N SER A 33 17.00 -4.52 -26.54
CA SER A 33 16.85 -5.72 -27.43
C SER A 33 17.75 -5.70 -28.70
N PRO A 34 18.01 -6.81 -29.47
CA PRO A 34 17.04 -7.59 -30.30
C PRO A 34 17.34 -9.11 -30.56
N LEU A 35 16.43 -9.74 -31.34
CA LEU A 35 16.35 -11.13 -31.86
C LEU A 35 17.64 -11.75 -32.47
N ILE A 36 17.77 -13.10 -32.41
CA ILE A 36 18.10 -14.03 -33.53
C ILE A 36 17.84 -15.51 -33.12
N CYS A 37 17.36 -16.31 -34.08
CA CYS A 37 16.95 -17.73 -34.05
C CYS A 37 18.06 -18.77 -33.80
N ILE A 38 17.73 -19.90 -33.14
CA ILE A 38 18.24 -21.24 -33.48
C ILE A 38 17.10 -22.28 -33.36
N MET A 39 16.89 -23.04 -34.43
CA MET A 39 16.05 -24.24 -34.48
C MET A 39 16.71 -25.43 -33.77
N ALA A 40 15.93 -26.24 -33.05
CA ALA A 40 16.28 -27.65 -32.81
C ALA A 40 15.03 -28.53 -32.69
N SER A 41 14.87 -29.41 -33.68
CA SER A 41 13.95 -30.55 -33.72
C SER A 41 14.22 -31.54 -32.58
N ARG A 42 13.18 -32.14 -31.99
CA ARG A 42 13.27 -33.50 -31.42
C ARG A 42 11.92 -34.20 -31.31
N ARG A 43 11.96 -35.47 -31.74
CA ARG A 43 10.89 -36.42 -32.04
C ARG A 43 9.90 -36.65 -30.88
N ARG A 44 8.61 -36.76 -31.20
CA ARG A 44 7.58 -37.31 -30.31
C ARG A 44 7.83 -38.82 -30.14
N HIS A 45 8.09 -39.27 -28.92
CA HIS A 45 7.94 -40.68 -28.56
C HIS A 45 6.66 -40.87 -27.74
N LYS A 46 5.93 -41.96 -28.03
CA LYS A 46 4.67 -42.34 -27.37
C LYS A 46 4.90 -42.53 -25.86
N LYS A 47 4.04 -41.93 -25.05
CA LYS A 47 3.96 -42.16 -23.60
C LYS A 47 3.63 -43.63 -23.34
N LYS A 48 4.39 -44.28 -22.46
CA LYS A 48 3.94 -45.48 -21.74
C LYS A 48 3.84 -45.08 -20.28
N ASP A 49 2.64 -45.16 -19.72
CA ASP A 49 2.43 -45.04 -18.29
C ASP A 49 2.84 -46.37 -17.65
N VAL A 50 3.85 -46.34 -16.78
CA VAL A 50 4.29 -47.50 -16.00
C VAL A 50 3.71 -47.35 -14.60
N PRO A 51 2.96 -48.34 -14.07
CA PRO A 51 2.37 -48.28 -12.74
C PRO A 51 3.42 -48.09 -11.64
N ASN A 52 3.06 -47.33 -10.58
CA ASN A 52 3.98 -46.98 -9.48
C ASN A 52 4.63 -48.18 -8.78
N ALA A 53 4.00 -49.36 -8.81
CA ALA A 53 4.51 -50.57 -8.17
C ALA A 53 5.72 -51.17 -8.92
N GLU A 54 5.64 -51.32 -10.24
CA GLU A 54 6.77 -51.77 -11.09
C GLU A 54 7.95 -50.79 -11.01
N PHE A 55 7.68 -49.51 -10.72
CA PHE A 55 8.71 -48.47 -10.61
C PHE A 55 9.46 -48.50 -9.27
N ALA A 56 8.78 -48.84 -8.18
CA ALA A 56 9.39 -48.99 -6.86
C ALA A 56 10.35 -50.19 -6.84
N GLU A 57 9.98 -51.25 -7.55
CA GLU A 57 10.81 -52.45 -7.72
C GLU A 57 12.07 -52.14 -8.56
N TYR A 58 11.95 -51.36 -9.63
CA TYR A 58 13.08 -50.97 -10.51
C TYR A 58 14.17 -50.12 -9.83
N ILE A 59 13.82 -49.28 -8.86
CA ILE A 59 14.78 -48.45 -8.10
C ILE A 59 15.30 -49.15 -6.83
N SER A 60 14.79 -50.34 -6.51
CA SER A 60 15.25 -51.13 -5.37
C SER A 60 16.74 -51.46 -5.50
N PRO A 61 17.50 -51.54 -4.39
CA PRO A 61 18.87 -52.05 -4.40
C PRO A 61 18.97 -53.44 -5.04
N ASP A 62 17.92 -54.25 -4.87
CA ASP A 62 17.92 -55.69 -5.15
C ASP A 62 17.30 -56.05 -6.52
N TYR A 63 17.16 -55.08 -7.43
CA TYR A 63 16.55 -55.29 -8.75
C TYR A 63 17.48 -56.03 -9.73
N GLU A 64 17.10 -57.25 -10.13
CA GLU A 64 17.82 -58.15 -11.07
C GLU A 64 17.18 -58.24 -12.47
N GLY A 65 16.58 -57.16 -12.98
CA GLY A 65 15.98 -57.15 -14.32
C GLY A 65 17.00 -57.05 -15.47
N PRO A 66 16.66 -57.50 -16.69
CA PRO A 66 17.59 -57.51 -17.82
C PRO A 66 17.89 -56.08 -18.29
N GLY A 67 19.15 -55.65 -18.21
CA GLY A 67 19.68 -54.60 -19.08
C GLY A 67 20.19 -53.29 -18.48
N CYS A 68 20.60 -53.19 -17.20
CA CYS A 68 21.51 -52.10 -16.80
C CYS A 68 22.20 -52.32 -15.43
N PRO A 69 23.53 -52.48 -15.35
CA PRO A 69 24.26 -52.54 -14.08
C PRO A 69 24.58 -51.11 -13.62
N SER A 70 23.55 -50.35 -13.22
CA SER A 70 23.74 -49.01 -12.67
C SER A 70 23.24 -48.94 -11.23
N LYS A 71 23.97 -48.21 -10.37
CA LYS A 71 23.67 -48.10 -8.94
C LYS A 71 22.30 -47.43 -8.74
N PRO A 72 21.59 -47.66 -7.62
CA PRO A 72 20.24 -47.11 -7.39
C PRO A 72 20.11 -45.59 -7.60
N LYS A 73 21.15 -44.83 -7.27
CA LYS A 73 21.21 -43.37 -7.49
C LYS A 73 21.20 -43.00 -8.98
N ASP A 74 21.86 -43.78 -9.83
CA ASP A 74 21.92 -43.55 -11.27
C ASP A 74 20.58 -43.94 -11.92
N ARG A 75 19.94 -45.01 -11.43
CA ARG A 75 18.57 -45.41 -11.83
C ARG A 75 17.54 -44.33 -11.47
N LEU A 76 17.64 -43.72 -10.28
CA LEU A 76 16.78 -42.61 -9.86
C LEU A 76 16.96 -41.34 -10.72
N THR A 77 18.20 -41.06 -11.12
CA THR A 77 18.54 -39.89 -11.94
C THR A 77 18.06 -40.09 -13.39
N HIS A 78 18.25 -41.28 -13.94
CA HIS A 78 17.73 -41.65 -15.27
C HIS A 78 16.20 -41.57 -15.31
N THR A 79 15.53 -42.09 -14.29
CA THR A 79 14.07 -42.10 -14.21
C THR A 79 13.48 -40.70 -14.03
N THR A 80 14.05 -39.84 -13.18
CA THR A 80 13.58 -38.44 -13.04
C THR A 80 13.80 -37.57 -14.29
N GLN A 81 14.81 -37.89 -15.11
CA GLN A 81 15.07 -37.18 -16.36
C GLN A 81 14.19 -37.68 -17.52
N ARG A 82 13.87 -38.98 -17.59
CA ARG A 82 13.09 -39.57 -18.69
C ARG A 82 11.60 -39.75 -18.39
N HIS A 83 11.22 -39.92 -17.14
CA HIS A 83 9.83 -40.12 -16.71
C HIS A 83 9.49 -39.04 -15.66
N LYS A 84 8.47 -38.22 -15.93
CA LYS A 84 8.06 -37.11 -15.06
C LYS A 84 7.37 -37.62 -13.78
N ILE A 85 8.12 -38.18 -12.84
CA ILE A 85 7.61 -38.52 -11.51
C ILE A 85 7.97 -37.37 -10.54
N PRO A 86 7.00 -36.73 -9.88
CA PRO A 86 7.27 -35.68 -8.90
C PRO A 86 7.99 -36.25 -7.67
N LYS A 87 9.06 -35.59 -7.21
CA LYS A 87 9.90 -35.90 -6.02
C LYS A 87 9.16 -36.15 -4.69
N ARG A 88 7.83 -36.09 -4.63
CA ARG A 88 7.03 -36.09 -3.38
C ARG A 88 6.61 -37.47 -2.86
N SER A 89 6.92 -38.56 -3.55
CA SER A 89 6.36 -39.89 -3.20
C SER A 89 7.21 -40.77 -2.29
N ILE A 90 8.42 -40.37 -1.86
CA ILE A 90 9.35 -41.28 -1.15
C ILE A 90 9.94 -40.67 0.13
N THR A 91 9.13 -40.06 0.98
CA THR A 91 9.57 -39.81 2.38
C THR A 91 8.43 -40.09 3.34
N GLU A 92 8.70 -41.03 4.24
CA GLU A 92 7.84 -41.48 5.33
C GLU A 92 7.35 -40.30 6.16
N ARG A 93 6.04 -40.29 6.43
CA ARG A 93 5.38 -39.28 7.27
C ARG A 93 5.82 -39.49 8.73
N LYS A 94 6.68 -38.60 9.24
CA LYS A 94 6.72 -38.35 10.69
C LYS A 94 5.32 -37.95 11.19
N PRO A 95 4.91 -38.35 12.41
CA PRO A 95 3.59 -38.02 12.96
C PRO A 95 3.39 -36.50 12.93
N LYS A 96 2.21 -36.07 12.46
CA LYS A 96 1.90 -34.67 12.17
C LYS A 96 2.07 -33.83 13.44
N LYS A 97 2.94 -32.81 13.38
CA LYS A 97 2.78 -31.63 14.25
C LYS A 97 1.32 -31.21 14.18
N GLU A 98 0.73 -31.00 15.36
CA GLU A 98 -0.62 -30.49 15.61
C GLU A 98 -1.10 -29.58 14.49
N ASP A 99 -2.32 -29.84 14.00
CA ASP A 99 -2.90 -29.25 12.80
C ASP A 99 -2.81 -27.71 12.82
N ASP A 100 -1.85 -27.17 12.06
CA ASP A 100 -1.68 -25.74 11.83
C ASP A 100 -3.01 -25.10 11.40
N PRO A 101 -3.69 -24.38 12.31
CA PRO A 101 -5.12 -24.12 12.17
C PRO A 101 -5.39 -23.16 11.02
N LEU A 102 -6.54 -23.34 10.37
CA LEU A 102 -7.06 -22.39 9.42
C LEU A 102 -7.63 -21.19 10.16
N VAL A 103 -7.19 -20.00 9.78
CA VAL A 103 -7.59 -18.72 10.36
C VAL A 103 -7.93 -17.74 9.24
N ILE A 104 -8.82 -16.79 9.52
CA ILE A 104 -9.14 -15.70 8.59
C ILE A 104 -7.85 -14.91 8.32
N CYS A 105 -7.54 -14.73 7.03
CA CYS A 105 -6.33 -14.05 6.61
C CYS A 105 -6.63 -12.58 6.27
N PRO A 106 -6.11 -11.60 7.04
CA PRO A 106 -6.40 -10.18 6.81
C PRO A 106 -5.75 -9.62 5.54
N TYR A 107 -4.91 -10.40 4.86
CA TYR A 107 -4.16 -9.99 3.67
C TYR A 107 -4.76 -10.51 2.35
N HIS A 108 -5.88 -11.24 2.44
CA HIS A 108 -6.63 -11.74 1.29
C HIS A 108 -8.06 -11.22 1.32
N ARG A 109 -8.85 -11.58 0.30
CA ARG A 109 -10.30 -11.27 0.25
C ARG A 109 -11.01 -11.71 1.55
N PRO A 110 -12.14 -11.07 1.90
CA PRO A 110 -12.95 -11.49 3.04
C PRO A 110 -13.19 -13.00 3.07
N ASP A 111 -13.22 -13.56 4.29
CA ASP A 111 -13.48 -14.98 4.57
C ASP A 111 -12.43 -15.97 4.04
N HIS A 112 -11.34 -15.49 3.43
CA HIS A 112 -10.26 -16.36 2.99
C HIS A 112 -9.49 -16.93 4.19
N LEU A 113 -9.55 -18.24 4.35
CA LEU A 113 -8.80 -18.96 5.38
C LEU A 113 -7.40 -19.30 4.89
N CYS A 114 -6.39 -18.94 5.69
CA CYS A 114 -5.01 -19.38 5.54
C CYS A 114 -4.61 -20.20 6.76
N ARG A 115 -3.62 -21.09 6.60
CA ARG A 115 -2.96 -21.66 7.76
C ARG A 115 -2.26 -20.57 8.57
N ARG A 116 -2.31 -20.65 9.91
CA ARG A 116 -1.70 -19.66 10.81
C ARG A 116 -0.21 -19.46 10.52
N SER A 117 0.53 -20.54 10.23
CA SER A 117 1.96 -20.46 9.85
C SER A 117 2.23 -19.65 8.58
N ASN A 118 1.24 -19.49 7.69
CA ASN A 118 1.39 -18.78 6.42
C ASN A 118 1.15 -17.27 6.53
N LEU A 119 0.60 -16.76 7.64
CA LEU A 119 0.22 -15.35 7.75
C LEU A 119 1.39 -14.38 7.51
N ALA A 120 2.58 -14.70 8.03
CA ALA A 120 3.78 -13.88 7.79
C ALA A 120 4.15 -13.79 6.30
N ARG A 121 4.02 -14.92 5.57
CA ARG A 121 4.24 -14.97 4.12
C ARG A 121 3.16 -14.20 3.36
N CYS A 122 1.91 -14.27 3.80
CA CYS A 122 0.80 -13.52 3.22
C CYS A 122 1.00 -12.01 3.37
N ARG A 123 1.37 -11.55 4.58
CA ARG A 123 1.75 -10.14 4.83
C ARG A 123 2.86 -9.69 3.91
N LYS A 124 3.97 -10.45 3.85
CA LYS A 124 5.11 -10.12 2.98
C LYS A 124 4.67 -9.96 1.52
N LYS A 125 3.91 -10.92 0.98
CA LYS A 125 3.41 -10.83 -0.41
C LYS A 125 2.48 -9.64 -0.63
N ALA A 126 1.58 -9.35 0.31
CA ALA A 126 0.69 -8.20 0.23
C ALA A 126 1.48 -6.90 0.22
N PHE A 127 2.50 -6.79 1.08
CA PHE A 127 3.36 -5.61 1.11
C PHE A 127 4.25 -5.47 -0.13
N GLU A 128 4.84 -6.54 -0.66
CA GLU A 128 5.63 -6.45 -1.90
C GLU A 128 4.76 -5.97 -3.08
N LYS A 129 3.53 -6.49 -3.17
CA LYS A 129 2.56 -6.06 -4.17
C LYS A 129 2.15 -4.60 -3.97
N PHE A 130 1.99 -4.19 -2.72
CA PHE A 130 1.75 -2.80 -2.35
C PHE A 130 2.93 -1.95 -2.84
N LYS A 131 4.14 -2.17 -2.33
CA LYS A 131 5.37 -1.45 -2.68
C LYS A 131 5.56 -1.30 -4.19
N SER A 132 5.48 -2.40 -4.94
CA SER A 132 5.65 -2.37 -6.41
C SER A 132 4.70 -1.38 -7.09
N ARG A 133 3.42 -1.35 -6.70
CA ARG A 133 2.45 -0.40 -7.26
C ARG A 133 2.77 1.05 -6.89
N GLY A 134 3.24 1.26 -5.67
CA GLY A 134 3.57 2.60 -5.19
C GLY A 134 4.74 3.17 -5.95
N THR A 135 5.77 2.36 -6.16
CA THR A 135 6.92 2.73 -6.99
C THR A 135 6.50 3.12 -8.40
N ASP A 136 5.66 2.32 -9.06
CA ASP A 136 5.17 2.63 -10.41
C ASP A 136 4.41 3.96 -10.46
N ASN A 137 3.56 4.23 -9.48
CA ASN A 137 2.82 5.48 -9.41
C ASN A 137 3.70 6.67 -9.02
N LEU A 138 4.73 6.44 -8.20
CA LEU A 138 5.70 7.46 -7.81
C LEU A 138 6.52 7.91 -9.01
N VAL A 139 6.98 6.98 -9.85
CA VAL A 139 7.69 7.29 -11.10
C VAL A 139 6.82 8.14 -12.01
N LYS A 140 5.57 7.72 -12.26
CA LYS A 140 4.60 8.49 -13.06
C LYS A 140 4.32 9.87 -12.46
N ALA A 141 4.24 9.98 -11.14
CA ALA A 141 4.05 11.27 -10.47
C ALA A 141 5.25 12.19 -10.66
N ARG A 142 6.49 11.68 -10.55
CA ARG A 142 7.72 12.44 -10.83
C ARG A 142 7.75 12.92 -12.29
N GLU A 143 7.41 12.07 -13.25
CA GLU A 143 7.34 12.45 -14.67
C GLU A 143 6.34 13.57 -14.93
N ARG A 144 5.13 13.47 -14.37
CA ARG A 144 4.12 14.54 -14.49
C ARG A 144 4.60 15.84 -13.85
N LEU A 145 5.26 15.77 -12.69
CA LEU A 145 5.80 16.92 -12.00
C LEU A 145 6.83 17.68 -12.85
N TYR A 146 7.76 16.97 -13.49
CA TYR A 146 8.71 17.57 -14.43
C TYR A 146 8.00 18.22 -15.62
N GLY A 147 6.97 17.56 -16.16
CA GLY A 147 6.12 18.14 -17.20
C GLY A 147 5.44 19.44 -16.75
N ARG A 148 4.96 19.50 -15.51
CA ARG A 148 4.33 20.71 -14.94
C ARG A 148 5.32 21.85 -14.80
N ILE A 149 6.52 21.61 -14.29
CA ILE A 149 7.56 22.66 -14.15
C ILE A 149 7.87 23.30 -15.51
N LYS A 150 7.96 22.50 -16.57
CA LYS A 150 8.24 22.99 -17.93
C LYS A 150 7.09 23.80 -18.54
N ASN A 151 5.85 23.39 -18.29
CA ASN A 151 4.67 23.88 -19.03
C ASN A 151 3.77 24.86 -18.24
N SER A 152 4.04 25.06 -16.94
CA SER A 152 3.26 25.99 -16.11
C SER A 152 3.85 27.40 -16.10
N LYS A 153 2.97 28.40 -15.88
CA LYS A 153 3.39 29.80 -15.71
C LYS A 153 4.16 29.94 -14.40
N GLN A 154 5.34 30.57 -14.45
CA GLN A 154 6.24 30.70 -13.29
C GLN A 154 5.60 31.36 -12.06
N CYS A 155 4.67 32.29 -12.26
CA CYS A 155 3.99 32.99 -11.16
C CYS A 155 2.88 32.19 -10.48
N THR A 156 2.63 30.93 -10.88
CA THR A 156 1.52 30.12 -10.35
C THR A 156 1.96 29.19 -9.23
N ARG A 157 1.05 28.89 -8.30
CA ARG A 157 1.25 27.91 -7.21
C ARG A 157 1.70 26.57 -7.75
N ILE A 158 1.11 26.09 -8.84
CA ILE A 158 1.49 24.80 -9.43
C ILE A 158 2.95 24.78 -9.84
N HIS A 159 3.50 25.88 -10.38
CA HIS A 159 4.90 25.95 -10.78
C HIS A 159 5.84 25.86 -9.57
N GLU A 160 5.64 26.74 -8.59
CA GLU A 160 6.48 26.83 -7.39
C GLU A 160 6.36 25.56 -6.53
N ASN A 161 5.14 25.08 -6.28
CA ASN A 161 4.93 23.84 -5.53
C ASN A 161 5.51 22.63 -6.27
N SER A 162 5.43 22.61 -7.61
CA SER A 162 6.03 21.52 -8.38
C SER A 162 7.55 21.52 -8.28
N LYS A 163 8.19 22.70 -8.32
CA LYS A 163 9.64 22.83 -8.12
C LYS A 163 10.06 22.39 -6.74
N CYS A 164 9.36 22.85 -5.70
CA CYS A 164 9.59 22.46 -4.31
C CYS A 164 9.48 20.94 -4.17
N MET A 165 8.36 20.35 -4.61
CA MET A 165 8.16 18.92 -4.48
C MET A 165 9.14 18.12 -5.34
N SER A 166 9.56 18.61 -6.50
CA SER A 166 10.51 17.89 -7.34
C SER A 166 11.85 17.73 -6.64
N LYS A 167 12.26 18.74 -5.87
CA LYS A 167 13.43 18.68 -4.98
C LYS A 167 13.20 17.71 -3.82
N CYS A 168 12.04 17.73 -3.18
CA CYS A 168 11.73 16.78 -2.11
C CYS A 168 11.76 15.34 -2.65
N MET A 169 10.98 15.07 -3.69
CA MET A 169 10.79 13.74 -4.27
C MET A 169 12.07 13.11 -4.82
N SER A 170 13.09 13.87 -5.22
CA SER A 170 14.36 13.29 -5.67
C SER A 170 15.15 12.62 -4.55
N THR A 171 14.90 13.00 -3.30
CA THR A 171 15.60 12.50 -2.10
C THR A 171 14.79 11.48 -1.31
N LEU A 172 13.56 11.18 -1.76
CA LEU A 172 12.63 10.32 -1.03
C LEU A 172 12.92 8.84 -1.24
N GLU A 173 13.01 8.13 -0.12
CA GLU A 173 13.07 6.68 -0.05
C GLU A 173 11.88 6.12 0.74
N LEU A 174 11.54 4.86 0.46
CA LEU A 174 10.55 4.14 1.25
C LEU A 174 11.16 3.83 2.61
N GLY A 175 10.43 4.12 3.69
CA GLY A 175 10.87 3.77 5.04
C GLY A 175 11.08 2.26 5.25
N GLU A 176 11.64 1.90 6.40
CA GLU A 176 11.87 0.51 6.78
C GLU A 176 10.59 -0.09 7.43
N PRO A 177 9.99 -1.13 6.84
CA PRO A 177 8.80 -1.75 7.40
C PRO A 177 9.13 -2.65 8.59
N ILE A 178 8.44 -2.45 9.71
CA ILE A 178 8.54 -3.29 10.91
C ILE A 178 7.22 -3.98 11.24
N THR A 179 7.27 -5.04 12.05
CA THR A 179 6.06 -5.76 12.48
C THR A 179 5.52 -5.21 13.80
N LYS A 180 4.28 -5.59 14.17
CA LYS A 180 3.73 -5.33 15.51
C LYS A 180 4.70 -5.75 16.62
N ARG A 181 5.28 -6.95 16.51
CA ARG A 181 6.17 -7.51 17.53
C ARG A 181 7.43 -6.67 17.68
N ASP A 182 7.97 -6.18 16.57
CA ASP A 182 9.12 -5.28 16.60
C ASP A 182 8.71 -3.99 17.28
N TYR A 183 7.58 -3.38 16.86
CA TYR A 183 7.02 -2.16 17.43
C TYR A 183 6.88 -2.21 18.96
N ILE A 184 6.25 -3.25 19.52
CA ILE A 184 6.02 -3.37 20.97
C ILE A 184 7.34 -3.51 21.75
N ARG A 185 8.36 -4.11 21.15
CA ARG A 185 9.67 -4.36 21.80
C ARG A 185 10.63 -3.20 21.67
N GLY A 186 10.46 -2.37 20.65
CA GLY A 186 11.36 -1.27 20.37
C GLY A 186 11.12 -0.07 21.28
N ASN A 187 12.19 0.65 21.57
CA ASN A 187 12.09 2.02 22.02
C ASN A 187 12.30 2.93 20.81
N TRP A 188 11.23 3.56 20.35
CA TRP A 188 11.25 4.36 19.13
C TRP A 188 11.64 5.80 19.44
N GLU A 189 12.75 6.23 18.85
CA GLU A 189 13.19 7.61 18.85
C GLU A 189 12.39 8.44 17.85
N GLU A 190 12.28 9.73 18.17
CA GLU A 190 11.72 10.72 17.28
C GLU A 190 12.59 10.83 16.03
N GLY A 191 11.99 10.57 14.87
CA GLY A 191 12.69 10.63 13.59
C GLY A 191 13.18 9.30 13.02
N SER A 192 12.73 8.17 13.57
CA SER A 192 13.01 6.87 12.95
C SER A 192 12.45 6.77 11.53
N ASN A 193 13.20 6.10 10.65
CA ASN A 193 12.74 5.77 9.31
C ASN A 193 11.82 4.57 9.20
N LYS A 194 11.35 4.09 10.35
CA LYS A 194 10.53 2.89 10.45
C LYS A 194 9.05 3.21 10.41
N PHE A 195 8.28 2.29 9.86
CA PHE A 195 6.83 2.31 9.95
C PHE A 195 6.29 0.90 10.16
N VAL A 196 5.17 0.79 10.87
CA VAL A 196 4.57 -0.49 11.20
C VAL A 196 3.71 -0.98 10.05
N ILE A 197 3.86 -2.24 9.66
CA ILE A 197 2.94 -2.93 8.74
C ILE A 197 2.18 -4.00 9.50
N CYS A 198 0.86 -3.86 9.53
CA CYS A 198 0.02 -4.74 10.31
C CYS A 198 -1.40 -4.89 9.73
N SER A 199 -2.17 -5.82 10.30
CA SER A 199 -3.63 -5.86 10.11
C SER A 199 -4.34 -4.79 10.94
N ARG A 200 -5.66 -4.66 10.77
CA ARG A 200 -6.47 -3.76 11.61
C ARG A 200 -6.48 -4.21 13.06
N GLU A 201 -6.59 -5.51 13.31
CA GLU A 201 -6.60 -6.11 14.65
C GLU A 201 -5.27 -5.85 15.36
N GLU A 202 -4.16 -6.08 14.66
CA GLU A 202 -2.82 -5.76 15.16
C GLU A 202 -2.65 -4.26 15.46
N ALA A 203 -3.21 -3.35 14.63
CA ALA A 203 -3.18 -1.92 14.89
C ALA A 203 -3.97 -1.54 16.15
N GLN A 204 -5.15 -2.14 16.36
CA GLN A 204 -5.93 -1.93 17.58
C GLN A 204 -5.19 -2.40 18.83
N GLU A 205 -4.52 -3.56 18.76
CA GLU A 205 -3.69 -4.07 19.84
C GLU A 205 -2.54 -3.09 20.16
N ILE A 206 -1.83 -2.60 19.14
CA ILE A 206 -0.76 -1.60 19.32
C ILE A 206 -1.29 -0.37 20.08
N LEU A 207 -2.39 0.22 19.61
CA LEU A 207 -2.92 1.46 20.19
C LEU A 207 -3.45 1.24 21.62
N ARG A 208 -4.00 0.06 21.94
CA ARG A 208 -4.44 -0.30 23.30
C ARG A 208 -3.26 -0.52 24.25
N GLU A 209 -2.21 -1.19 23.79
CA GLU A 209 -1.07 -1.58 24.64
C GLU A 209 -0.06 -0.45 24.83
N THR A 210 0.10 0.42 23.83
CA THR A 210 1.18 1.43 23.80
C THR A 210 0.69 2.87 23.80
N GLY A 211 -0.62 3.10 23.61
CA GLY A 211 -1.20 4.44 23.50
C GLY A 211 -0.93 5.08 22.12
N PRO A 212 -0.79 6.42 22.05
CA PRO A 212 -0.48 7.15 20.83
C PRO A 212 0.71 6.56 20.04
N PRO A 213 0.58 6.37 18.72
CA PRO A 213 1.64 5.77 17.93
C PRO A 213 2.84 6.72 17.80
N ARG A 214 4.05 6.20 18.05
CA ARG A 214 5.31 6.93 17.84
C ARG A 214 5.84 6.83 16.42
N LEU A 215 5.43 5.77 15.72
CA LEU A 215 5.75 5.55 14.31
C LEU A 215 4.46 5.47 13.49
N PRO A 216 4.49 5.84 12.20
CA PRO A 216 3.36 5.64 11.32
C PRO A 216 2.94 4.17 11.27
N ILE A 217 1.62 3.92 11.32
CA ILE A 217 1.03 2.58 11.18
C ILE A 217 0.35 2.47 9.83
N LEU A 218 0.85 1.57 8.98
CA LEU A 218 0.27 1.21 7.70
C LEU A 218 -0.54 -0.09 7.82
N ILE A 219 -1.86 0.06 7.80
CA ILE A 219 -2.77 -1.07 7.62
C ILE A 219 -2.89 -1.36 6.13
N LEU A 220 -2.45 -2.54 5.69
CA LEU A 220 -2.49 -2.88 4.27
C LEU A 220 -3.92 -2.97 3.76
N PRO A 221 -4.20 -2.44 2.54
CA PRO A 221 -5.53 -2.54 1.96
C PRO A 221 -5.87 -4.01 1.71
N ILE A 222 -7.05 -4.42 2.17
CA ILE A 222 -7.62 -5.71 1.81
C ILE A 222 -7.90 -5.68 0.31
N PRO A 223 -7.50 -6.72 -0.46
CA PRO A 223 -7.90 -6.85 -1.84
C PRO A 223 -9.42 -6.73 -2.00
N ASN A 224 -9.89 -5.68 -2.67
CA ASN A 224 -11.29 -5.60 -3.05
C ASN A 224 -11.59 -6.72 -4.05
N ASP A 225 -12.48 -7.61 -3.66
CA ASP A 225 -13.12 -8.48 -4.63
C ASP A 225 -14.08 -7.67 -5.52
N GLU A 226 -14.70 -8.34 -6.49
CA GLU A 226 -15.60 -7.67 -7.43
C GLU A 226 -16.82 -7.03 -6.75
N VAL A 227 -17.27 -7.60 -5.63
CA VAL A 227 -18.38 -7.05 -4.84
C VAL A 227 -17.94 -5.78 -4.11
N GLY A 228 -16.80 -5.83 -3.42
CA GLY A 228 -16.17 -4.70 -2.76
C GLY A 228 -15.88 -3.56 -3.72
N ARG A 229 -15.36 -3.86 -4.91
CA ARG A 229 -15.13 -2.88 -5.98
C ARG A 229 -16.44 -2.19 -6.41
N ARG A 230 -17.52 -2.95 -6.63
CA ARG A 230 -18.83 -2.38 -6.99
C ARG A 230 -19.43 -1.54 -5.85
N LYS A 231 -19.25 -1.94 -4.59
CA LYS A 231 -19.67 -1.14 -3.43
C LYS A 231 -18.88 0.17 -3.37
N LEU A 232 -17.56 0.11 -3.58
CA LEU A 232 -16.69 1.27 -3.61
C LEU A 232 -17.09 2.28 -4.69
N ILE A 233 -17.25 1.82 -5.94
CA ILE A 233 -17.66 2.68 -7.06
C ILE A 233 -19.00 3.38 -6.75
N ARG A 234 -19.97 2.64 -6.20
CA ARG A 234 -21.27 3.21 -5.81
C ARG A 234 -21.14 4.25 -4.70
N TYR A 235 -20.31 3.98 -3.69
CA TYR A 235 -20.04 4.94 -2.62
C TYR A 235 -19.42 6.22 -3.19
N CYS A 236 -18.36 6.11 -4.00
CA CYS A 236 -17.72 7.26 -4.62
C CYS A 236 -18.70 8.07 -5.48
N HIS A 237 -19.53 7.43 -6.31
CA HIS A 237 -20.54 8.13 -7.10
C HIS A 237 -21.57 8.88 -6.24
N LYS A 238 -22.03 8.28 -5.13
CA LYS A 238 -22.94 8.94 -4.19
C LYS A 238 -22.27 10.14 -3.52
N LEU A 239 -21.04 9.98 -3.05
CA LEU A 239 -20.26 11.03 -2.42
C LEU A 239 -20.09 12.22 -3.37
N ILE A 240 -19.64 11.99 -4.61
CA ILE A 240 -19.45 13.05 -5.60
C ILE A 240 -20.75 13.78 -5.93
N ARG A 241 -21.88 13.06 -6.07
CA ARG A 241 -23.20 13.68 -6.26
C ARG A 241 -23.59 14.56 -5.08
N ARG A 242 -23.38 14.10 -3.84
CA ARG A 242 -23.66 14.91 -2.64
C ARG A 242 -22.82 16.17 -2.60
N ILE A 243 -21.52 16.05 -2.88
CA ILE A 243 -20.61 17.20 -2.88
C ILE A 243 -21.09 18.23 -3.90
N LYS A 244 -21.44 17.81 -5.12
CA LYS A 244 -21.97 18.69 -6.17
C LYS A 244 -23.19 19.50 -5.76
N SER A 245 -24.12 18.87 -5.05
CA SER A 245 -25.34 19.51 -4.55
C SER A 245 -25.14 20.26 -3.22
N GLY A 246 -23.93 20.27 -2.69
CA GLY A 246 -23.61 20.83 -1.38
C GLY A 246 -23.30 22.32 -1.40
N PRO A 247 -22.91 22.87 -0.23
CA PRO A 247 -22.47 24.25 -0.12
C PRO A 247 -21.15 24.49 -0.88
N PRO A 248 -20.77 25.76 -1.12
CA PRO A 248 -19.47 26.10 -1.68
C PRO A 248 -18.31 25.43 -0.92
N LEU A 249 -17.28 25.06 -1.67
CA LEU A 249 -16.16 24.24 -1.19
C LEU A 249 -14.94 25.10 -0.94
N HIS A 250 -14.18 24.78 0.11
CA HIS A 250 -12.84 25.31 0.28
C HIS A 250 -11.88 24.57 -0.65
N VAL A 251 -11.37 25.30 -1.64
CA VAL A 251 -10.54 24.74 -2.71
C VAL A 251 -9.21 25.47 -2.74
N PHE A 252 -8.13 24.71 -2.60
CA PHE A 252 -6.80 25.20 -2.92
C PHE A 252 -6.57 24.98 -4.41
N ASP A 253 -6.81 26.03 -5.20
CA ASP A 253 -6.61 26.06 -6.66
C ASP A 253 -5.14 26.40 -6.97
N TYR A 254 -4.43 25.50 -7.65
CA TYR A 254 -3.01 25.67 -7.95
C TYR A 254 -2.76 26.50 -9.21
N SER A 255 -3.79 26.90 -9.95
CA SER A 255 -3.66 27.83 -11.07
C SER A 255 -3.42 29.28 -10.63
N LYS A 256 -3.67 29.56 -9.35
CA LYS A 256 -3.57 30.90 -8.75
C LYS A 256 -2.13 31.32 -8.52
N ALA A 257 -1.94 32.61 -8.21
CA ALA A 257 -0.63 33.19 -7.98
C ALA A 257 0.08 32.54 -6.78
N ALA A 258 1.37 32.28 -6.91
CA ALA A 258 2.17 31.56 -5.93
C ALA A 258 2.26 32.25 -4.56
N ASN A 259 2.11 33.57 -4.51
CA ASN A 259 2.12 34.38 -3.29
C ASN A 259 0.79 34.38 -2.52
N ASN A 260 -0.28 33.85 -3.13
CA ASN A 260 -1.54 33.63 -2.43
C ASN A 260 -1.48 32.24 -1.78
N HIS A 261 -1.70 32.13 -0.48
CA HIS A 261 -1.75 30.84 0.22
C HIS A 261 -3.14 30.48 0.75
N ASP A 262 -4.15 31.32 0.46
CA ASP A 262 -5.49 31.10 0.96
C ASP A 262 -6.28 30.17 0.04
N PRO A 263 -7.03 29.21 0.62
CA PRO A 263 -8.03 28.46 -0.14
C PRO A 263 -9.17 29.40 -0.55
N GLU A 264 -9.76 29.12 -1.71
CA GLU A 264 -10.89 29.86 -2.24
C GLU A 264 -12.20 29.17 -1.90
N LEU A 265 -13.27 29.94 -1.74
CA LEU A 265 -14.61 29.40 -1.63
C LEU A 265 -15.23 29.33 -3.03
N MET A 266 -15.36 28.13 -3.59
CA MET A 266 -15.81 27.91 -4.98
C MET A 266 -17.17 27.18 -5.02
N PRO A 267 -18.06 27.47 -5.99
CA PRO A 267 -19.29 26.72 -6.16
C PRO A 267 -19.03 25.22 -6.34
N ALA A 268 -19.75 24.39 -5.57
CA ALA A 268 -19.47 22.96 -5.50
C ALA A 268 -19.69 22.25 -6.84
N GLU A 269 -20.80 22.54 -7.51
CA GLU A 269 -21.13 21.94 -8.80
C GLU A 269 -20.02 22.19 -9.84
N GLN A 270 -19.63 23.46 -10.03
CA GLN A 270 -18.60 23.84 -10.98
C GLN A 270 -17.24 23.21 -10.65
N THR A 271 -16.86 23.23 -9.36
CA THR A 271 -15.61 22.62 -8.88
C THR A 271 -15.57 21.12 -9.18
N MET A 272 -16.67 20.42 -8.89
CA MET A 272 -16.73 18.98 -9.10
C MET A 272 -16.85 18.60 -10.58
N GLN A 273 -17.45 19.45 -11.43
CA GLN A 273 -17.38 19.29 -12.89
C GLN A 273 -15.93 19.37 -13.40
N GLN A 274 -15.12 20.31 -12.87
CA GLN A 274 -13.70 20.41 -13.21
C GLN A 274 -12.91 19.18 -12.72
N TYR A 275 -13.18 18.71 -11.51
CA TYR A 275 -12.58 17.50 -10.95
C TYR A 275 -12.86 16.26 -11.82
N GLU A 276 -14.11 16.04 -12.23
CA GLU A 276 -14.49 14.89 -13.07
C GLU A 276 -13.98 15.01 -14.51
N GLY A 277 -13.95 16.23 -15.06
CA GLY A 277 -13.53 16.48 -16.44
C GLY A 277 -12.04 16.23 -16.69
N GLY A 278 -11.21 16.24 -15.64
CA GLY A 278 -9.78 15.90 -15.69
C GLY A 278 -8.88 16.84 -16.51
N LYS A 279 -9.46 17.84 -17.19
CA LYS A 279 -8.78 18.85 -18.01
C LYS A 279 -8.72 20.23 -17.33
N GLY A 280 -9.23 20.33 -16.10
CA GLY A 280 -9.26 21.56 -15.31
C GLY A 280 -7.93 21.88 -14.62
N PRO A 281 -7.91 22.94 -13.80
CA PRO A 281 -6.79 23.23 -12.91
C PRO A 281 -6.54 22.07 -11.94
N VAL A 282 -5.34 22.03 -11.36
CA VAL A 282 -5.09 21.15 -10.22
C VAL A 282 -5.80 21.76 -9.02
N LEU A 283 -6.64 20.97 -8.35
CA LEU A 283 -7.48 21.37 -7.23
C LEU A 283 -7.26 20.42 -6.05
N ASN A 284 -7.11 20.99 -4.86
CA ASN A 284 -7.20 20.26 -3.59
C ASN A 284 -8.44 20.75 -2.84
N ILE A 285 -9.45 19.90 -2.72
CA ILE A 285 -10.75 20.21 -2.14
C ILE A 285 -10.74 19.69 -0.70
N LEU A 286 -10.77 20.63 0.24
CA LEU A 286 -10.51 20.38 1.65
C LEU A 286 -11.82 20.33 2.45
N ASN A 287 -11.77 19.62 3.59
CA ASN A 287 -12.77 19.71 4.66
C ASN A 287 -14.21 19.39 4.24
N ILE A 288 -14.40 18.41 3.35
CA ILE A 288 -15.73 17.96 2.98
C ILE A 288 -16.27 17.08 4.12
N PRO A 289 -17.42 17.38 4.73
CA PRO A 289 -17.94 16.56 5.82
C PRO A 289 -18.13 15.09 5.43
N MET A 290 -17.69 14.19 6.31
CA MET A 290 -17.85 12.74 6.15
C MET A 290 -19.24 12.28 6.58
N ASP A 291 -19.73 11.20 5.97
CA ASP A 291 -20.97 10.56 6.42
C ASP A 291 -20.77 9.90 7.79
N SER A 292 -21.83 9.94 8.60
CA SER A 292 -21.88 9.30 9.91
C SER A 292 -21.70 7.78 9.85
N GLU A 293 -22.05 7.15 8.72
CA GLU A 293 -22.02 5.68 8.51
C GLU A 293 -20.61 5.08 8.42
N GLU A 294 -19.54 5.87 8.26
CA GLU A 294 -18.19 5.30 8.23
C GLU A 294 -17.73 4.86 9.63
N GLU A 295 -17.33 3.59 9.76
CA GLU A 295 -16.88 3.03 11.03
C GLU A 295 -15.60 3.72 11.54
N ASP A 296 -15.76 4.52 12.58
CA ASP A 296 -14.64 4.97 13.41
C ASP A 296 -14.30 3.91 14.46
N TRP A 297 -13.49 2.93 14.07
CA TRP A 297 -13.01 1.92 15.00
C TRP A 297 -11.96 2.47 15.97
N MET A 298 -11.30 3.59 15.65
CA MET A 298 -10.26 4.16 16.51
C MET A 298 -10.90 4.86 17.71
N SER A 299 -12.05 5.51 17.52
CA SER A 299 -12.88 6.06 18.61
C SER A 299 -13.52 5.00 19.51
N LYS A 300 -13.27 3.71 19.30
CA LYS A 300 -13.65 2.63 20.24
C LYS A 300 -12.49 2.26 21.17
N ILE A 301 -11.34 2.90 21.03
CA ILE A 301 -10.15 2.68 21.85
C ILE A 301 -10.09 3.81 22.87
N LYS A 302 -10.10 3.46 24.15
CA LYS A 302 -10.00 4.41 25.25
C LYS A 302 -8.81 5.36 25.04
N GLY A 303 -9.06 6.67 25.13
CA GLY A 303 -8.06 7.72 24.94
C GLY A 303 -7.95 8.21 23.49
N PHE A 304 -8.64 7.57 22.55
CA PHE A 304 -8.79 8.02 21.15
C PHE A 304 -10.24 8.45 20.84
N ASP A 305 -11.09 8.49 21.86
CA ASP A 305 -12.53 8.78 21.85
C ASP A 305 -12.88 10.13 22.49
N LEU A 306 -11.87 10.96 22.74
CA LEU A 306 -12.01 12.24 23.45
C LEU A 306 -13.07 13.17 22.84
N VAL A 307 -13.10 13.32 21.51
CA VAL A 307 -14.08 14.23 20.88
C VAL A 307 -15.52 13.72 21.02
N PRO A 308 -15.83 12.44 20.71
CA PRO A 308 -17.12 11.85 21.07
C PRO A 308 -17.51 12.03 22.54
N GLU A 309 -16.60 11.76 23.49
CA GLU A 309 -16.87 11.93 24.93
C GLU A 309 -17.22 13.38 25.30
N ILE A 310 -16.45 14.34 24.78
CA ILE A 310 -16.70 15.77 24.99
C ILE A 310 -18.08 16.17 24.44
N CYS A 311 -18.46 15.66 23.27
CA CYS A 311 -19.75 16.00 22.66
C CYS A 311 -20.92 15.43 23.45
N GLU A 312 -20.82 14.19 23.95
CA GLU A 312 -21.85 13.61 24.81
C GLU A 312 -21.99 14.34 26.15
N GLU A 313 -20.87 14.75 26.76
CA GLU A 313 -20.90 15.51 28.01
C GLU A 313 -21.45 16.94 27.81
N ALA A 314 -21.09 17.61 26.70
CA ALA A 314 -21.64 18.90 26.33
C ALA A 314 -23.15 18.84 26.10
N LYS A 315 -23.63 17.78 25.44
CA LYS A 315 -25.05 17.53 25.20
C LYS A 315 -25.84 17.40 26.50
N LYS A 316 -25.31 16.73 27.53
CA LYS A 316 -25.94 16.67 28.86
C LYS A 316 -26.08 18.04 29.52
N ARG A 317 -25.23 19.00 29.15
CA ARG A 317 -25.24 20.39 29.63
C ARG A 317 -26.03 21.33 28.71
N GLY A 318 -26.70 20.80 27.68
CA GLY A 318 -27.46 21.58 26.71
C GLY A 318 -26.61 22.34 25.70
N ILE A 319 -25.33 21.98 25.54
CA ILE A 319 -24.42 22.58 24.56
C ILE A 319 -24.30 21.65 23.35
N ASP A 320 -24.58 22.16 22.15
CA ASP A 320 -24.42 21.41 20.90
C ASP A 320 -23.00 21.59 20.33
N LEU A 321 -22.23 20.50 20.34
CA LEU A 321 -20.90 20.42 19.72
C LEU A 321 -20.88 19.48 18.50
N SER A 322 -22.03 19.19 17.89
CA SER A 322 -22.11 18.36 16.67
C SER A 322 -21.19 18.83 15.56
N SER A 323 -21.06 20.15 15.39
CA SER A 323 -20.14 20.78 14.42
C SER A 323 -18.67 20.43 14.66
N LEU A 324 -18.25 20.16 15.90
CA LEU A 324 -16.89 19.71 16.22
C LEU A 324 -16.65 18.30 15.69
N LEU A 325 -17.62 17.39 15.86
CA LEU A 325 -17.54 16.03 15.32
C LEU A 325 -17.48 16.03 13.79
N GLU A 326 -18.26 16.90 13.15
CA GLU A 326 -18.23 17.09 11.70
C GLU A 326 -16.89 17.67 11.23
N ALA A 327 -16.30 18.60 11.99
CA ALA A 327 -15.03 19.22 11.64
C ALA A 327 -13.82 18.27 11.72
N ILE A 328 -13.86 17.25 12.58
CA ILE A 328 -12.77 16.27 12.70
C ILE A 328 -12.90 15.08 11.73
N ARG A 329 -14.06 14.91 11.09
CA ARG A 329 -14.34 13.81 10.16
C ARG A 329 -14.56 14.33 8.75
N VAL A 330 -13.50 14.30 7.95
CA VAL A 330 -13.52 14.91 6.62
C VAL A 330 -13.15 13.92 5.51
N ASN A 331 -13.87 14.01 4.40
CA ASN A 331 -13.46 13.50 3.10
C ASN A 331 -12.47 14.49 2.47
N LEU A 332 -11.40 13.94 1.89
CA LEU A 332 -10.44 14.70 1.09
C LEU A 332 -10.61 14.30 -0.37
N VAL A 333 -10.79 15.28 -1.24
CA VAL A 333 -10.91 15.06 -2.69
C VAL A 333 -9.91 15.95 -3.39
N ALA A 334 -9.14 15.39 -4.31
CA ALA A 334 -8.13 16.15 -5.03
C ALA A 334 -7.97 15.60 -6.45
N THR A 335 -7.66 16.49 -7.39
CA THR A 335 -7.24 16.09 -8.73
C THR A 335 -5.81 15.54 -8.68
N PRO A 336 -5.37 14.79 -9.71
CA PRO A 336 -3.96 14.43 -9.84
C PRO A 336 -3.03 15.64 -9.70
N ASP A 337 -1.87 15.41 -9.10
CA ASP A 337 -0.80 16.38 -8.88
C ASP A 337 -1.11 17.47 -7.82
N ALA A 338 -2.21 17.36 -7.08
CA ALA A 338 -2.43 18.18 -5.88
C ALA A 338 -1.39 17.86 -4.80
N MET A 339 -0.90 18.89 -4.12
CA MET A 339 0.25 18.83 -3.20
C MET A 339 0.04 19.69 -1.96
N SER A 340 -0.03 19.06 -0.79
CA SER A 340 0.09 19.81 0.47
C SER A 340 1.57 20.01 0.78
N LEU A 341 1.97 21.25 1.09
CA LEU A 341 3.30 21.53 1.64
C LEU A 341 3.45 20.89 3.02
N ASP A 342 4.70 20.76 3.46
CA ASP A 342 5.01 20.18 4.77
C ASP A 342 4.34 20.98 5.90
N HIS A 343 3.61 20.28 6.76
CA HIS A 343 2.90 20.85 7.89
C HIS A 343 2.84 19.87 9.04
N ILE A 344 2.49 20.38 10.22
CA ILE A 344 2.02 19.57 11.34
C ILE A 344 0.52 19.79 11.41
N ASP A 345 -0.25 18.71 11.54
CA ASP A 345 -1.70 18.81 11.73
C ASP A 345 -2.02 19.74 12.91
N LYS A 346 -3.05 20.57 12.74
CA LYS A 346 -3.46 21.56 13.75
C LYS A 346 -3.69 20.84 15.09
N HIS A 347 -3.17 21.41 16.18
CA HIS A 347 -3.23 20.83 17.53
C HIS A 347 -2.54 19.46 17.70
N ARG A 348 -1.73 19.02 16.73
CA ARG A 348 -0.97 17.75 16.77
C ARG A 348 -1.89 16.53 16.92
N PHE A 349 -3.09 16.58 16.33
CA PHE A 349 -3.99 15.44 16.33
C PHE A 349 -3.38 14.21 15.66
N ILE A 350 -3.72 13.04 16.17
CA ILE A 350 -3.39 11.76 15.53
C ILE A 350 -4.40 11.53 14.42
N THR A 351 -3.94 11.59 13.17
CA THR A 351 -4.82 11.49 12.01
C THR A 351 -4.85 10.07 11.47
N ARG A 352 -6.07 9.50 11.38
CA ARG A 352 -6.33 8.23 10.68
C ARG A 352 -6.82 8.53 9.27
N LEU A 353 -6.12 7.97 8.28
CA LEU A 353 -6.46 8.18 6.87
C LEU A 353 -6.85 6.85 6.22
N LYS A 354 -8.02 6.85 5.60
CA LYS A 354 -8.45 5.76 4.74
C LYS A 354 -8.54 6.28 3.32
N LEU A 355 -7.73 5.71 2.45
CA LEU A 355 -7.80 6.07 1.04
C LEU A 355 -8.94 5.28 0.39
N TRP A 356 -9.84 6.01 -0.29
CA TRP A 356 -10.99 5.44 -1.00
C TRP A 356 -10.75 5.27 -2.50
N SER A 357 -9.93 6.11 -3.11
CA SER A 357 -9.50 6.01 -4.50
C SER A 357 -8.13 6.65 -4.70
N GLY A 358 -7.37 6.17 -5.69
CA GLY A 358 -6.11 6.77 -6.11
C GLY A 358 -4.91 6.42 -5.23
N TYR A 359 -3.95 7.35 -5.20
CA TYR A 359 -2.66 7.21 -4.52
C TYR A 359 -2.35 8.50 -3.77
N LYS A 360 -1.85 8.39 -2.53
CA LYS A 360 -1.28 9.51 -1.79
C LYS A 360 0.11 9.14 -1.29
N PHE A 361 1.06 10.01 -1.57
CA PHE A 361 2.44 9.91 -1.09
C PHE A 361 2.59 10.85 0.10
N TRP A 362 3.08 10.33 1.22
CA TRP A 362 3.34 11.11 2.41
C TRP A 362 4.84 11.23 2.57
N ASN A 363 5.34 12.45 2.53
CA ASN A 363 6.68 12.76 2.98
C ASN A 363 6.62 12.99 4.48
N ILE A 364 7.19 12.10 5.27
CA ILE A 364 7.25 12.25 6.73
C ILE A 364 8.65 12.69 7.08
N ALA A 365 8.84 14.01 7.20
CA ALA A 365 10.08 14.58 7.70
C ALA A 365 10.18 14.41 9.21
N CYS A 366 11.39 14.23 9.70
CA CYS A 366 11.68 14.16 11.13
C CYS A 366 12.00 15.57 11.62
N GLU A 367 11.60 15.98 12.82
CA GLU A 367 11.80 17.38 13.29
C GLU A 367 13.27 17.84 13.25
N GLN A 368 14.23 16.92 13.21
CA GLN A 368 15.66 17.21 13.00
C GLN A 368 15.95 17.95 11.69
N ASP A 369 15.07 17.86 10.69
CA ASP A 369 15.21 18.49 9.37
C ASP A 369 14.74 19.96 9.33
N ARG A 370 14.26 20.50 10.45
CA ARG A 370 13.71 21.86 10.56
C ARG A 370 14.66 22.89 11.18
N LYS A 371 15.92 22.53 11.41
CA LYS A 371 16.95 23.44 11.93
C LYS A 371 17.74 24.14 10.83
#